data_AF-A0A4S2V6M4-F1
#
_entry.id   AF-A0A4S2V6M4-F1
#
_cell.length_a   1.000
_cell.length_b   1.000
_cell.length_c   1.000
_cell.angle_alpha   90.00
_cell.angle_beta   90.00
_cell.angle_gamma   90.00
#
_symmetry.space_group_name_H-M   'P 1'
#
loop_
_entity.id
_entity.type
_entity.pdbx_description
1 polymer ?
#
loop_
_entity_poly.entity_id
_entity_poly.type
_entity_poly.pdbx_seq_one_letter_code
_entity_poly.pdbx_strand_id
1 'polypeptide(L)'
;MRAAVRGLGRGLAGVGVVVALGVAGWLMWVLPGPQMGAVLGFGPVDGVVSVHRCYEAADAEGYTTGTDCTGWYTPRRPGEAAREIVLDTAADEYRRGTEVEVRTARGRAYELSGTAVFNFGTAAGLLLVPFLALAAWLFACARSGTVESGDGYFLVSLVGLFAAVVLAAVAGILVGIGTAVF
;
A
#
# COMPACT_ATOMS: atom_id res chain seq x y z
N MET A 1 42.84 11.35 -9.66
CA MET A 1 42.12 10.45 -8.73
C MET A 1 40.83 11.05 -8.18
N ARG A 2 40.81 12.26 -7.59
CA ARG A 2 39.59 12.91 -7.05
C ARG A 2 38.41 13.05 -8.04
N ALA A 3 38.66 13.29 -9.32
CA ALA A 3 37.59 13.41 -10.33
C ALA A 3 36.90 12.07 -10.65
N ALA A 4 37.67 10.97 -10.69
CA ALA A 4 37.14 9.63 -10.93
C ALA A 4 36.30 9.11 -9.74
N VAL A 5 36.74 9.39 -8.52
CA VAL A 5 36.01 9.07 -7.28
C VAL A 5 34.69 9.85 -7.19
N ARG A 6 34.68 11.14 -7.59
CA ARG A 6 33.46 11.95 -7.69
C ARG A 6 32.48 11.45 -8.76
N GLY A 7 33.00 10.93 -9.88
CA GLY A 7 32.18 10.30 -10.92
C GLY A 7 31.52 9.01 -10.42
N LEU A 8 32.26 8.18 -9.69
CA LEU A 8 31.77 6.92 -9.12
C LEU A 8 30.71 7.14 -8.03
N GLY A 9 30.93 8.11 -7.12
CA GLY A 9 29.98 8.46 -6.06
C GLY A 9 28.65 9.02 -6.58
N ARG A 10 28.69 9.78 -7.69
CA ARG A 10 27.48 10.24 -8.38
C ARG A 10 26.69 9.09 -9.03
N GLY A 11 27.39 8.12 -9.62
CA GLY A 11 26.79 6.92 -10.19
C GLY A 11 26.09 6.07 -9.12
N LEU A 12 26.76 5.81 -8.00
CA LEU A 12 26.22 5.03 -6.88
C LEU A 12 25.01 5.70 -6.23
N ALA A 13 25.04 7.01 -5.99
CA ALA A 13 23.90 7.74 -5.45
C ALA A 13 22.72 7.75 -6.43
N GLY A 14 22.96 7.92 -7.74
CA GLY A 14 21.92 7.82 -8.76
C GLY A 14 21.27 6.44 -8.84
N VAL A 15 22.06 5.36 -8.78
CA VAL A 15 21.53 3.99 -8.69
C VAL A 15 20.72 3.78 -7.41
N GLY A 16 21.18 4.30 -6.28
CA GLY A 16 20.46 4.24 -5.01
C GLY A 16 19.08 4.90 -5.05
N VAL A 17 18.95 6.04 -5.74
CA VAL A 17 17.64 6.69 -5.98
C VAL A 17 16.71 5.78 -6.78
N VAL A 18 17.19 5.21 -7.89
CA VAL A 18 16.37 4.34 -8.75
C VAL A 18 15.93 3.10 -8.00
N VAL A 19 16.83 2.48 -7.23
CA VAL A 19 16.50 1.30 -6.42
C VAL A 19 15.48 1.65 -5.33
N ALA A 20 15.69 2.74 -4.59
CA ALA A 20 14.77 3.16 -3.54
C ALA A 20 13.35 3.42 -4.08
N LEU A 21 13.24 4.14 -5.20
CA LEU A 21 11.96 4.40 -5.85
C LEU A 21 11.33 3.15 -6.46
N GLY A 22 12.15 2.27 -7.06
CA GLY A 22 11.69 0.99 -7.60
C GLY A 22 11.11 0.08 -6.52
N VAL A 23 11.78 -0.02 -5.38
CA VAL A 23 11.28 -0.76 -4.21
C VAL A 23 10.02 -0.11 -3.65
N ALA A 24 9.99 1.21 -3.50
CA ALA A 24 8.81 1.93 -3.02
C ALA A 24 7.60 1.68 -3.92
N GLY A 25 7.78 1.76 -5.24
CA GLY A 25 6.74 1.45 -6.22
C GLY A 25 6.29 0.00 -6.16
N TRP A 26 7.23 -0.95 -6.02
CA TRP A 26 6.91 -2.37 -5.85
C TRP A 26 6.13 -2.64 -4.57
N LEU A 27 6.55 -2.09 -3.43
CA LEU A 27 5.84 -2.22 -2.16
C LEU A 27 4.44 -1.60 -2.24
N MET A 28 4.29 -0.45 -2.89
CA MET A 28 2.97 0.14 -3.11
C MET A 28 2.08 -0.73 -3.97
N TRP A 29 2.64 -1.35 -5.01
CA TRP A 29 1.90 -2.28 -5.84
C TRP A 29 1.49 -3.55 -5.06
N VAL A 30 2.38 -4.09 -4.23
CA VAL A 30 2.19 -5.35 -3.52
C VAL A 30 1.42 -5.22 -2.22
N LEU A 31 1.33 -4.04 -1.58
CA LEU A 31 0.70 -3.90 -0.27
C LEU A 31 -0.65 -3.18 -0.35
N PRO A 32 -0.73 -1.83 -0.52
CA PRO A 32 -1.99 -1.11 -0.58
C PRO A 32 -2.56 -0.90 -2.00
N GLY A 33 -1.81 -1.21 -3.06
CA GLY A 33 -2.13 -0.85 -4.44
C GLY A 33 -3.51 -1.33 -4.91
N PRO A 34 -3.84 -2.64 -4.80
CA PRO A 34 -5.14 -3.16 -5.22
C PRO A 34 -6.31 -2.55 -4.45
N GLN A 35 -6.16 -2.36 -3.14
CA GLN A 35 -7.19 -1.78 -2.27
C GLN A 35 -7.39 -0.30 -2.58
N MET A 36 -6.32 0.47 -2.75
CA MET A 36 -6.42 1.86 -3.21
C MET A 36 -7.03 1.95 -4.60
N GLY A 37 -6.71 1.02 -5.51
CA GLY A 37 -7.35 0.90 -6.80
C GLY A 37 -8.88 0.80 -6.68
N ALA A 38 -9.33 -0.13 -5.83
CA ALA A 38 -10.74 -0.40 -5.59
C ALA A 38 -11.45 0.77 -4.88
N VAL A 39 -10.85 1.33 -3.82
CA VAL A 39 -11.39 2.44 -3.04
C VAL A 39 -11.48 3.73 -3.85
N LEU A 40 -10.43 4.08 -4.62
CA LEU A 40 -10.40 5.29 -5.45
C LEU A 40 -11.30 5.18 -6.69
N GLY A 41 -11.92 4.02 -6.91
CA GLY A 41 -12.83 3.81 -8.01
C GLY A 41 -12.16 3.61 -9.37
N PHE A 42 -10.88 3.20 -9.39
CA PHE A 42 -10.20 2.92 -10.65
C PHE A 42 -10.78 1.65 -11.31
N GLY A 43 -11.14 1.78 -12.58
CA GLY A 43 -11.73 0.68 -13.36
C GLY A 43 -13.25 0.52 -13.15
N PRO A 44 -13.86 -0.46 -13.86
CA PRO A 44 -15.29 -0.71 -13.78
C PRO A 44 -15.68 -1.27 -12.40
N VAL A 45 -16.95 -1.09 -12.04
CA VAL A 45 -17.57 -1.75 -10.88
C VAL A 45 -17.56 -3.26 -11.10
N ASP A 46 -17.07 -4.02 -10.12
CA ASP A 46 -16.98 -5.48 -10.22
C ASP A 46 -18.32 -6.14 -9.92
N GLY A 47 -19.17 -5.54 -9.08
CA GLY A 47 -20.50 -6.06 -8.78
C GLY A 47 -21.23 -5.22 -7.74
N VAL A 48 -22.29 -5.80 -7.17
CA VAL A 48 -23.16 -5.16 -6.18
C VAL A 48 -23.16 -5.98 -4.90
N VAL A 49 -23.04 -5.33 -3.74
CA VAL A 49 -23.23 -5.96 -2.43
C VAL A 49 -24.59 -5.59 -1.89
N SER A 50 -25.41 -6.60 -1.57
CA SER A 50 -26.63 -6.42 -0.79
C SER A 50 -26.29 -6.52 0.69
N VAL A 51 -26.36 -5.40 1.40
CA VAL A 51 -25.95 -5.28 2.80
C VAL A 51 -26.88 -6.08 3.70
N HIS A 52 -26.31 -6.89 4.59
CA HIS A 52 -27.06 -7.68 5.55
C HIS A 52 -27.01 -7.10 6.96
N ARG A 53 -25.81 -6.70 7.39
CA ARG A 53 -25.50 -6.12 8.70
C ARG A 53 -24.22 -5.28 8.60
N CYS A 54 -24.24 -4.11 9.20
CA CYS A 54 -23.06 -3.29 9.45
C CYS A 54 -22.67 -3.35 10.93
N TYR A 55 -21.38 -3.17 11.20
CA TYR A 55 -20.81 -3.10 12.54
C TYR A 55 -19.59 -2.20 12.52
N GLU A 56 -19.24 -1.65 13.69
CA GLU A 56 -18.03 -0.86 13.85
C GLU A 56 -16.81 -1.78 13.76
N ALA A 57 -15.93 -1.49 12.82
CA ALA A 57 -14.70 -2.23 12.62
C ALA A 57 -13.65 -1.75 13.63
N ALA A 58 -12.93 -2.68 14.24
CA ALA A 58 -11.85 -2.39 15.17
C ALA A 58 -10.55 -3.06 14.71
N ASP A 59 -9.41 -2.40 14.92
CA ASP A 59 -8.09 -3.02 14.75
C ASP A 59 -7.79 -4.04 15.86
N ALA A 60 -6.60 -4.66 15.80
CA ALA A 60 -6.17 -5.68 16.77
C ALA A 60 -6.04 -5.12 18.20
N GLU A 61 -5.85 -3.81 18.33
CA GLU A 61 -5.75 -3.07 19.57
C GLU A 61 -7.12 -2.55 20.07
N GLY A 62 -8.18 -2.72 19.29
CA GLY A 62 -9.55 -2.34 19.63
C GLY A 62 -9.92 -0.90 19.27
N TYR A 63 -9.09 -0.19 18.50
CA TYR A 63 -9.41 1.14 18.00
C TYR A 63 -10.31 1.07 16.78
N THR A 64 -11.26 1.98 16.71
CA THR A 64 -12.24 2.04 15.62
C THR A 64 -11.54 2.44 14.33
N THR A 65 -11.67 1.59 13.30
CA THR A 65 -11.03 1.78 11.99
C THR A 65 -12.04 2.17 10.90
N GLY A 66 -13.33 2.09 11.20
CA GLY A 66 -14.42 2.47 10.30
C GLY A 66 -15.66 1.61 10.55
N THR A 67 -16.48 1.50 9.53
CA THR A 67 -17.69 0.66 9.55
C THR A 67 -17.50 -0.46 8.54
N ASP A 68 -17.63 -1.71 8.97
CA ASP A 68 -17.62 -2.87 8.07
C ASP A 68 -19.06 -3.37 7.88
N CYS A 69 -19.42 -3.67 6.64
CA CYS A 69 -20.74 -4.20 6.30
C CYS A 69 -20.63 -5.58 5.65
N THR A 70 -21.22 -6.58 6.29
CA THR A 70 -21.39 -7.93 5.71
C THR A 70 -22.59 -7.94 4.77
N GLY A 71 -22.45 -8.64 3.64
CA GLY A 71 -23.51 -8.73 2.65
C GLY A 71 -23.29 -9.80 1.60
N TRP A 72 -24.27 -9.95 0.71
CA TRP A 72 -24.19 -10.87 -0.41
C TRP A 72 -23.71 -10.15 -1.66
N TYR A 73 -22.58 -10.59 -2.22
CA TYR A 73 -22.00 -10.03 -3.44
C TYR A 73 -22.57 -10.72 -4.67
N THR A 74 -23.09 -9.90 -5.58
CA THR A 74 -23.56 -10.29 -6.91
C THR A 74 -22.56 -9.75 -7.95
N PRO A 75 -21.73 -10.61 -8.55
CA PRO A 75 -20.76 -10.18 -9.54
C PRO A 75 -21.44 -9.72 -10.83
N ARG A 76 -20.86 -8.71 -11.48
CA ARG A 76 -21.31 -8.23 -12.79
C ARG A 76 -20.76 -9.07 -13.95
N ARG A 77 -19.62 -9.75 -13.72
CA ARG A 77 -18.98 -10.59 -14.73
C ARG A 77 -19.68 -11.94 -14.82
N PRO A 78 -20.01 -12.41 -16.04
CA PRO A 78 -20.59 -13.74 -16.22
C PRO A 78 -19.56 -14.82 -15.83
N GLY A 79 -20.00 -15.81 -15.05
CA GLY A 79 -19.17 -16.94 -14.63
C GLY A 79 -18.57 -16.84 -13.23
N GLU A 80 -18.66 -15.70 -12.56
CA GLU A 80 -18.34 -15.58 -11.13
C GLU A 80 -19.59 -15.91 -10.29
N ALA A 81 -19.42 -16.70 -9.23
CA ALA A 81 -20.51 -17.08 -8.35
C ALA A 81 -20.79 -15.98 -7.33
N ALA A 82 -22.07 -15.77 -7.02
CA ALA A 82 -22.48 -14.93 -5.92
C ALA A 82 -21.98 -15.54 -4.60
N ARG A 83 -21.43 -14.71 -3.71
CA ARG A 83 -20.81 -15.15 -2.46
C ARG A 83 -21.00 -14.13 -1.36
N GLU A 84 -20.85 -14.54 -0.11
CA GLU A 84 -20.76 -13.60 1.00
C GLU A 84 -19.44 -12.82 0.91
N ILE A 85 -19.50 -11.52 1.18
CA ILE A 85 -18.33 -10.66 1.23
C ILE A 85 -18.51 -9.58 2.31
N VAL A 86 -17.38 -9.07 2.79
CA VAL A 86 -17.35 -7.88 3.64
C VAL A 86 -17.04 -6.67 2.77
N LEU A 87 -17.92 -5.67 2.84
CA LEU A 87 -17.66 -4.29 2.44
C LEU A 87 -16.83 -3.64 3.54
N ASP A 88 -15.55 -3.44 3.23
CA ASP A 88 -14.53 -2.94 4.14
C ASP A 88 -14.55 -1.41 4.14
N THR A 89 -14.57 -0.81 5.34
CA THR A 89 -14.56 0.64 5.54
C THR A 89 -15.64 1.35 4.71
N ALA A 90 -16.90 0.93 4.90
CA ALA A 90 -18.08 1.50 4.27
C ALA A 90 -18.17 3.02 4.50
N ALA A 91 -18.78 3.75 3.56
CA ALA A 91 -18.96 5.19 3.62
C ALA A 91 -19.97 5.62 4.69
N ASP A 92 -20.95 4.77 4.96
CA ASP A 92 -21.98 5.01 5.97
C ASP A 92 -22.51 3.68 6.54
N GLU A 93 -23.28 3.76 7.62
CA GLU A 93 -24.01 2.62 8.17
C GLU A 93 -25.27 2.34 7.32
N TYR A 94 -25.15 1.39 6.40
CA TYR A 94 -26.26 1.05 5.51
C TYR A 94 -27.34 0.21 6.18
N ARG A 95 -28.59 0.42 5.74
CA ARG A 95 -29.71 -0.42 6.14
C ARG A 95 -29.60 -1.80 5.49
N ARG A 96 -30.16 -2.80 6.16
CA ARG A 96 -30.29 -4.14 5.58
C ARG A 96 -31.07 -4.08 4.26
N GLY A 97 -30.56 -4.74 3.24
CA GLY A 97 -31.11 -4.80 1.89
C GLY A 97 -30.62 -3.68 0.97
N THR A 98 -29.85 -2.71 1.46
CA THR A 98 -29.24 -1.69 0.62
C THR A 98 -28.26 -2.34 -0.36
N GLU A 99 -28.37 -1.96 -1.63
CA GLU A 99 -27.46 -2.39 -2.69
C GLU A 99 -26.38 -1.33 -2.92
N VAL A 100 -25.12 -1.74 -2.84
CA VAL A 100 -23.96 -0.87 -3.00
C VAL A 100 -23.11 -1.37 -4.17
N GLU A 101 -22.75 -0.47 -5.09
CA GLU A 101 -21.81 -0.77 -6.16
C GLU A 101 -20.39 -0.83 -5.60
N VAL A 102 -19.71 -1.96 -5.81
CA VAL A 102 -18.39 -2.20 -5.21
C VAL A 102 -17.35 -2.64 -6.23
N ARG A 103 -16.09 -2.39 -5.87
CA ARG A 103 -14.91 -2.99 -6.49
C ARG A 103 -14.31 -3.99 -5.51
N THR A 104 -13.75 -5.06 -6.02
CA THR A 104 -13.21 -6.12 -5.18
C THR A 104 -11.69 -6.14 -5.24
N ALA A 105 -11.06 -6.27 -4.08
CA ALA A 105 -9.62 -6.48 -3.99
C ALA A 105 -9.34 -7.46 -2.86
N ARG A 106 -8.51 -8.48 -3.11
CA ARG A 106 -8.08 -9.48 -2.12
C ARG A 106 -9.22 -10.10 -1.30
N GLY A 107 -10.32 -10.43 -1.97
CA GLY A 107 -11.46 -11.09 -1.33
C GLY A 107 -12.37 -10.16 -0.52
N ARG A 108 -12.13 -8.84 -0.48
CA ARG A 108 -13.02 -7.84 0.12
C ARG A 108 -13.65 -6.94 -0.92
N ALA A 109 -14.80 -6.36 -0.57
CA ALA A 109 -15.48 -5.35 -1.34
C ALA A 109 -15.12 -3.95 -0.81
N TYR A 110 -14.97 -3.00 -1.73
CA TYR A 110 -14.64 -1.62 -1.45
C TYR A 110 -15.56 -0.71 -2.23
N GLU A 111 -16.00 0.35 -1.56
CA GLU A 111 -16.63 1.49 -2.19
C GLU A 111 -15.77 2.74 -1.98
N LEU A 112 -16.18 3.84 -2.60
CA LEU A 112 -15.53 5.12 -2.38
C LEU A 112 -16.01 5.71 -1.04
N SER A 113 -15.21 5.55 0.01
CA SER A 113 -15.43 6.19 1.31
C SER A 113 -14.28 7.10 1.70
N GLY A 114 -14.60 8.22 2.36
CA GLY A 114 -13.58 9.16 2.85
C GLY A 114 -12.64 8.50 3.86
N THR A 115 -13.18 7.65 4.74
CA THR A 115 -12.44 6.89 5.73
C THR A 115 -11.50 5.88 5.08
N ALA A 116 -11.94 5.14 4.05
CA ALA A 116 -11.06 4.20 3.35
C ALA A 116 -9.94 4.94 2.63
N VAL A 117 -10.24 6.05 1.94
CA VAL A 117 -9.22 6.87 1.27
C VAL A 117 -8.21 7.41 2.29
N PHE A 118 -8.66 7.85 3.46
CA PHE A 118 -7.78 8.32 4.52
C PHE A 118 -6.91 7.19 5.08
N ASN A 119 -7.48 6.04 5.42
CA ASN A 119 -6.75 4.90 6.00
C ASN A 119 -5.72 4.34 5.02
N PHE A 120 -6.12 4.05 3.78
CA PHE A 120 -5.21 3.52 2.78
C PHE A 120 -4.20 4.59 2.31
N GLY A 121 -4.62 5.85 2.22
CA GLY A 121 -3.75 6.97 1.87
C GLY A 121 -2.72 7.30 2.95
N THR A 122 -3.06 7.18 4.23
CA THR A 122 -2.10 7.35 5.34
C THR A 122 -1.12 6.19 5.39
N ALA A 123 -1.60 4.93 5.25
CA ALA A 123 -0.73 3.76 5.16
C ALA A 123 0.25 3.88 3.96
N ALA A 124 -0.25 4.31 2.80
CA ALA A 124 0.54 4.63 1.62
C ALA A 124 1.61 5.69 1.89
N GLY A 125 1.22 6.81 2.52
CA GLY A 125 2.12 7.90 2.87
C GLY A 125 3.21 7.45 3.82
N LEU A 126 2.84 6.80 4.93
CA LEU A 126 3.79 6.27 5.91
C LEU A 126 4.77 5.27 5.29
N LEU A 127 4.30 4.46 4.35
CA LEU A 127 5.15 3.54 3.62
C LEU A 127 6.12 4.28 2.68
N LEU A 128 5.66 5.31 1.96
CA LEU A 128 6.46 6.00 0.93
C LEU A 128 7.44 7.05 1.48
N VAL A 129 7.07 7.78 2.53
CA VAL A 129 7.86 8.88 3.12
C VAL A 129 9.33 8.52 3.35
N PRO A 130 9.71 7.39 4.00
CA PRO A 130 11.11 7.08 4.23
C PRO A 130 11.90 6.86 2.93
N PHE A 131 11.30 6.22 1.91
CA PHE A 131 11.95 6.01 0.62
C PHE A 131 12.12 7.31 -0.15
N LEU A 132 11.11 8.20 -0.13
CA LEU A 132 11.18 9.51 -0.77
C LEU A 132 12.20 10.42 -0.10
N ALA A 133 12.24 10.43 1.24
CA ALA A 133 13.23 11.20 2.00
C ALA A 133 14.66 10.73 1.68
N LEU A 134 14.87 9.41 1.66
CA LEU A 134 16.16 8.84 1.28
C LEU A 134 16.53 9.15 -0.17
N ALA A 135 15.60 8.99 -1.11
CA ALA A 135 15.82 9.31 -2.51
C ALA A 135 16.15 10.80 -2.71
N ALA A 136 15.44 11.70 -2.05
CA ALA A 136 15.72 13.14 -2.10
C ALA A 136 17.11 13.48 -1.55
N TRP A 137 17.50 12.85 -0.44
CA TRP A 137 18.83 13.01 0.16
C TRP A 137 19.93 12.50 -0.76
N LEU A 138 19.80 11.28 -1.30
CA LEU A 138 20.75 10.69 -2.25
C LEU A 138 20.88 11.52 -3.53
N PHE A 139 19.76 12.04 -4.03
CA PHE A 139 19.73 12.92 -5.18
C PHE A 139 20.47 14.24 -4.90
N ALA A 140 20.28 14.82 -3.72
CA ALA A 140 21.01 16.01 -3.30
C ALA A 140 22.53 15.74 -3.22
N CYS A 141 22.96 14.61 -2.65
CA CYS A 141 24.36 14.18 -2.60
C CYS A 141 24.96 13.96 -3.99
N ALA A 142 24.20 13.37 -4.92
CA ALA A 142 24.63 13.19 -6.32
C ALA A 142 24.84 14.55 -7.02
N ARG A 143 23.94 15.51 -6.78
CA ARG A 143 24.03 16.86 -7.35
C ARG A 143 25.25 17.62 -6.82
N SER A 144 25.48 17.62 -5.51
CA SER A 144 26.59 18.33 -4.87
C SER A 144 27.96 17.66 -5.07
N GLY A 145 28.00 16.36 -5.37
CA GLY A 145 29.25 15.60 -5.49
C GLY A 145 29.98 15.38 -4.14
N THR A 146 29.28 15.61 -3.03
CA THR A 146 29.81 15.56 -1.65
C THR A 146 29.59 14.21 -0.99
N VAL A 147 29.84 13.11 -1.71
CA VAL A 147 29.79 11.76 -1.13
C VAL A 147 30.97 11.53 -0.17
N GLU A 148 32.08 12.26 -0.37
CA GLU A 148 33.35 12.18 0.40
C GLU A 148 33.25 12.43 1.92
N SER A 149 32.17 13.05 2.43
CA SER A 149 31.98 13.32 3.87
C SER A 149 30.82 12.54 4.51
N GLY A 150 30.18 11.64 3.77
CA GLY A 150 28.97 10.90 4.20
C GLY A 150 29.08 9.38 4.16
N ASP A 151 30.26 8.81 3.84
CA ASP A 151 30.45 7.38 3.55
C ASP A 151 29.89 6.43 4.62
N GLY A 152 30.01 6.79 5.90
CA GLY A 152 29.43 6.01 7.00
C GLY A 152 27.90 6.06 7.02
N TYR A 153 27.31 7.23 6.79
CA TYR A 153 25.85 7.40 6.77
C TYR A 153 25.22 6.82 5.51
N PHE A 154 25.89 6.89 4.36
CA PHE A 154 25.40 6.30 3.12
C PHE A 154 25.27 4.78 3.25
N LEU A 155 26.32 4.09 3.72
CA LEU A 155 26.29 2.64 3.92
C LEU A 155 25.30 2.22 5.01
N VAL A 156 25.23 2.94 6.12
CA VAL A 156 24.26 2.67 7.19
C VAL A 156 22.82 2.91 6.72
N SER A 157 22.58 3.95 5.91
CA SER A 157 21.26 4.20 5.31
C SER A 157 20.89 3.11 4.33
N LEU A 158 21.84 2.62 3.55
CA LEU A 158 21.63 1.60 2.52
C LEU A 158 21.43 0.21 3.14
N VAL A 159 22.16 -0.11 4.20
CA VAL A 159 21.95 -1.30 5.04
C VAL A 159 20.62 -1.20 5.79
N GLY A 160 20.28 -0.04 6.34
CA GLY A 160 19.00 0.21 6.99
C GLY A 160 17.83 0.06 6.02
N LEU A 161 17.97 0.60 4.80
CA LEU A 161 16.99 0.42 3.74
C LEU A 161 16.89 -1.06 3.35
N PHE A 162 18.01 -1.74 3.12
CA PHE A 162 18.02 -3.17 2.79
C PHE A 162 17.36 -4.02 3.87
N ALA A 163 17.65 -3.76 5.14
CA ALA A 163 17.00 -4.41 6.27
C ALA A 163 15.48 -4.12 6.30
N ALA A 164 15.07 -2.88 6.02
CA ALA A 164 13.66 -2.52 5.89
C ALA A 164 12.99 -3.23 4.70
N VAL A 165 13.67 -3.39 3.56
CA VAL A 165 13.18 -4.16 2.41
C VAL A 165 13.00 -5.64 2.78
N VAL A 166 14.00 -6.24 3.44
CA VAL A 166 13.92 -7.65 3.87
C VAL A 166 12.78 -7.84 4.87
N LEU A 167 12.64 -6.95 5.85
CA LEU A 167 11.53 -6.98 6.81
C LEU A 167 10.18 -6.81 6.13
N ALA A 168 10.04 -5.86 5.19
CA ALA A 168 8.81 -5.64 4.45
C ALA A 168 8.45 -6.83 3.55
N ALA A 169 9.44 -7.46 2.90
CA ALA A 169 9.25 -8.67 2.10
C ALA A 169 8.82 -9.85 2.98
N VAL A 170 9.47 -10.06 4.14
CA VAL A 170 9.10 -11.09 5.11
C VAL A 170 7.67 -10.85 5.62
N ALA A 171 7.34 -9.63 6.02
CA ALA A 171 6.00 -9.28 6.47
C ALA A 171 4.95 -9.51 5.36
N GLY A 172 5.24 -9.09 4.13
CA GLY A 172 4.36 -9.31 2.97
C GLY A 172 4.14 -10.79 2.65
N ILE A 173 5.20 -11.61 2.73
CA ILE A 173 5.10 -13.07 2.55
C ILE A 173 4.26 -13.68 3.67
N LEU A 174 4.48 -13.30 4.93
CA LEU A 174 3.73 -13.81 6.08
C LEU A 174 2.25 -13.45 5.99
N VAL A 175 1.93 -12.20 5.63
CA VAL A 175 0.55 -11.76 5.39
C VAL A 175 -0.06 -12.54 4.22
N GLY A 176 0.66 -12.69 3.12
CA GLY A 176 0.21 -13.45 1.95
C GLY A 176 -0.13 -14.91 2.30
N ILE A 177 0.73 -15.57 3.07
CA ILE A 177 0.49 -16.92 3.59
C ILE A 177 -0.74 -16.93 4.51
N GLY A 178 -0.85 -15.99 5.43
CA GLY A 178 -2.00 -15.87 6.33
C GLY A 178 -3.33 -15.75 5.56
N THR A 179 -3.39 -14.86 4.58
CA THR A 179 -4.59 -14.66 3.75
C THR A 179 -4.90 -15.78 2.76
N ALA A 180 -3.94 -16.67 2.49
CA ALA A 180 -4.14 -17.83 1.62
C ALA A 180 -4.58 -19.08 2.42
N VAL A 181 -4.30 -19.10 3.72
CA VAL A 181 -4.58 -20.24 4.62
C VAL A 181 -5.86 -20.03 5.44
N PHE A 182 -6.24 -18.78 5.72
CA PHE A 182 -7.45 -18.38 6.44
C PHE A 182 -8.39 -17.61 5.51
#